data_AF-A0A968T7X5-F1
#
_entry.id   AF-A0A968T7X5-F1
#
_cell.length_a   1.000
_cell.length_b   1.000
_cell.length_c   1.000
_cell.angle_alpha   90.00
_cell.angle_beta   90.00
_cell.angle_gamma   90.00
#
_symmetry.space_group_name_H-M   'P 1'
#
loop_
_entity.id
_entity.type
_entity.pdbx_description
1 polymer ?
#
loop_
_entity_poly.entity_id
_entity_poly.type
_entity_poly.pdbx_seq_one_letter_code
_entity_poly.pdbx_strand_id
1 'polypeptide(L)'
;MLLRESVPDHYGRLLYNLTAEFKPGIMLELGTSLGLGSLYLCLGNPDGKLFSLEGCSEKAFLALSMLQKIPCNVEVVEGSFEEN
;
A
#
# COMPACT_ATOMS: atom_id res chain seq x y z
N MET A 1 2.62 18.93 -8.57
CA MET A 1 2.91 18.18 -7.32
C MET A 1 2.16 16.85 -7.25
N LEU A 2 0.88 16.76 -7.63
CA LEU A 2 0.10 15.50 -7.61
C LEU A 2 0.49 14.45 -8.69
N LEU A 3 1.07 14.85 -9.81
CA LEU A 3 1.40 13.95 -10.93
C LEU A 3 2.59 13.00 -10.68
N ARG A 4 3.41 13.24 -9.64
CA ARG A 4 4.58 12.39 -9.34
C ARG A 4 4.28 11.23 -8.39
N GLU A 5 3.13 11.29 -7.71
CA GLU A 5 2.73 10.30 -6.69
C GLU A 5 1.60 9.38 -7.19
N SER A 6 1.22 9.52 -8.47
CA SER A 6 0.18 8.71 -9.09
C SER A 6 0.76 7.39 -9.60
N VAL A 7 0.21 6.27 -9.14
CA VAL A 7 0.39 4.97 -9.80
C VAL A 7 -0.35 5.04 -11.14
N PRO A 8 0.32 4.88 -12.31
CA PRO A 8 -0.38 4.82 -13.58
C PRO A 8 -1.45 3.72 -13.55
N ASP A 9 -2.64 4.00 -14.07
CA ASP A 9 -3.80 3.13 -13.90
C ASP A 9 -3.56 1.66 -14.28
N HIS A 10 -2.72 1.42 -15.30
CA HIS A 10 -2.41 0.07 -15.74
C HIS A 10 -1.56 -0.71 -14.71
N TYR A 11 -0.67 -0.04 -13.97
CA TYR A 11 0.07 -0.67 -12.87
C TYR A 11 -0.83 -0.91 -11.67
N GLY A 12 -1.73 0.03 -11.35
CA GLY A 12 -2.72 -0.18 -10.29
C GLY A 12 -3.62 -1.39 -10.56
N ARG A 13 -4.16 -1.48 -11.78
CA ARG A 13 -4.93 -2.64 -12.23
C ARG A 13 -4.12 -3.94 -12.21
N LEU A 14 -2.84 -3.89 -12.58
CA LEU A 14 -1.96 -5.06 -12.51
C LEU A 14 -1.80 -5.55 -11.06
N LEU A 15 -1.52 -4.64 -10.11
CA LEU A 15 -1.39 -5.00 -8.69
C LEU A 15 -2.67 -5.62 -8.14
N TYR A 16 -3.83 -5.02 -8.46
CA TYR A 16 -5.14 -5.57 -8.10
C TYR A 16 -5.34 -6.98 -8.66
N ASN A 17 -5.07 -7.18 -9.95
CA ASN A 17 -5.26 -8.48 -10.59
C ASN A 17 -4.34 -9.55 -9.99
N LEU A 18 -3.10 -9.19 -9.66
CA LEU A 18 -2.15 -10.11 -9.02
C LEU A 18 -2.65 -10.57 -7.64
N THR A 19 -3.09 -9.65 -6.78
CA THR A 19 -3.56 -10.03 -5.45
C THR A 19 -4.92 -10.74 -5.50
N ALA A 20 -5.79 -10.38 -6.44
CA ALA A 20 -7.06 -11.07 -6.66
C ALA A 20 -6.90 -12.52 -7.15
N GLU A 21 -5.91 -12.77 -8.01
CA GLU A 21 -5.63 -14.10 -8.54
C GLU A 21 -4.93 -14.99 -7.51
N PHE A 22 -3.81 -14.52 -6.95
CA PHE A 22 -2.95 -15.35 -6.10
C PHE A 22 -3.39 -15.38 -4.63
N LYS A 23 -4.21 -14.41 -4.19
CA LYS A 23 -4.75 -14.30 -2.83
C LYS A 23 -3.71 -14.53 -1.73
N PRO A 24 -2.57 -13.80 -1.75
CA PRO A 24 -1.51 -14.00 -0.77
C PRO A 24 -2.00 -13.67 0.64
N GLY A 25 -1.77 -14.58 1.59
CA GLY A 25 -2.15 -14.34 3.00
C GLY A 25 -1.36 -13.19 3.64
N ILE A 26 -0.12 -12.96 3.19
CA ILE A 26 0.77 -11.88 3.65
C ILE A 26 1.39 -11.20 2.44
N MET A 27 1.38 -9.87 2.44
CA MET A 27 1.96 -9.00 1.42
C MET A 27 2.92 -7.99 2.08
N LEU A 28 3.99 -7.66 1.38
CA LEU A 28 4.96 -6.63 1.77
C LEU A 28 5.08 -5.60 0.65
N GLU A 29 4.88 -4.33 0.99
CA GLU A 29 5.11 -3.18 0.11
C GLU A 29 6.25 -2.32 0.69
N LEU A 30 7.17 -1.92 -0.18
CA LEU A 30 8.29 -1.05 0.16
C LEU A 30 8.07 0.32 -0.50
N GLY A 31 7.77 1.32 0.33
CA GLY A 31 7.37 2.65 -0.11
C GLY A 31 5.85 2.79 -0.26
N THR A 32 5.18 3.22 0.81
CA THR A 32 3.73 3.47 0.83
C THR A 32 3.33 4.71 0.01
N SER A 33 4.17 5.75 0.04
CA SER A 33 3.85 7.11 -0.38
C SER A 33 2.48 7.57 0.16
N LEU A 34 1.54 7.98 -0.71
CA LEU A 34 0.19 8.40 -0.32
C LEU A 34 -0.80 7.22 -0.17
N GLY A 35 -0.36 5.96 -0.37
CA GLY A 35 -1.17 4.76 -0.16
C GLY A 35 -1.98 4.27 -1.37
N LEU A 36 -1.74 4.81 -2.57
CA LEU A 36 -2.46 4.37 -3.80
C LEU A 36 -2.08 2.95 -4.24
N GLY A 37 -0.80 2.57 -4.15
CA GLY A 37 -0.36 1.19 -4.43
C GLY A 37 -0.96 0.21 -3.43
N SER A 38 -0.85 0.54 -2.14
CA SER A 38 -1.45 -0.18 -1.03
C SER A 38 -2.94 -0.41 -1.23
N LEU A 39 -3.66 0.62 -1.71
CA LEU A 39 -5.08 0.51 -2.02
C LEU A 39 -5.38 -0.57 -3.06
N TYR A 40 -4.65 -0.61 -4.17
CA TYR A 40 -4.87 -1.62 -5.22
C TYR A 40 -4.58 -3.03 -4.70
N LEU A 41 -3.48 -3.20 -3.94
CA LEU A 41 -3.12 -4.47 -3.32
C LEU A 41 -4.22 -4.96 -2.38
N CYS A 42 -4.68 -4.09 -1.48
CA CYS A 42 -5.73 -4.36 -0.49
C CYS A 42 -7.07 -4.68 -1.14
N LEU A 43 -7.50 -3.92 -2.16
CA LEU A 43 -8.79 -4.17 -2.82
C LEU A 43 -8.80 -5.47 -3.62
N GLY A 44 -7.66 -5.90 -4.16
CA GLY A 44 -7.56 -7.18 -4.86
C GLY A 44 -7.60 -8.38 -3.90
N ASN A 45 -7.12 -8.23 -2.66
CA ASN A 45 -7.23 -9.27 -1.63
C ASN A 45 -7.53 -8.70 -0.23
N PRO A 46 -8.80 -8.36 0.08
CA PRO A 46 -9.18 -7.76 1.36
C PRO A 46 -8.90 -8.63 2.59
N ASP A 47 -8.86 -9.95 2.39
CA ASP A 47 -8.61 -10.94 3.44
C ASP A 47 -7.10 -11.09 3.76
N GLY A 48 -6.22 -10.65 2.87
CA GLY A 48 -4.78 -10.69 3.06
C GLY A 48 -4.27 -9.57 3.99
N LYS A 49 -3.17 -9.83 4.71
CA LYS A 49 -2.49 -8.80 5.51
C LYS A 49 -1.43 -8.09 4.67
N LEU A 50 -1.52 -6.76 4.54
CA LEU A 50 -0.49 -5.93 3.92
C LEU A 50 0.36 -5.23 4.98
N PHE A 51 1.67 -5.42 4.92
CA PHE A 51 2.64 -4.56 5.60
C PHE A 51 3.21 -3.59 4.56
N SER A 52 3.14 -2.29 4.83
CA SER A 52 3.70 -1.27 3.96
C SER A 52 4.67 -0.40 4.75
N LEU A 53 5.88 -0.18 4.21
CA LEU A 53 6.93 0.59 4.87
C LEU A 53 7.05 1.98 4.24
N GLU A 54 7.07 3.03 5.07
CA GLU A 54 7.26 4.42 4.63
C GLU A 54 8.29 5.13 5.51
N GLY A 55 9.23 5.83 4.87
CA GLY A 55 10.27 6.58 5.57
C GLY A 55 9.89 8.02 5.90
N CYS A 56 8.84 8.56 5.29
CA CYS A 56 8.34 9.90 5.54
C CYS A 56 7.09 9.88 6.43
N SER A 57 7.22 10.35 7.68
CA SER A 57 6.14 10.37 8.68
C SER A 57 4.86 11.05 8.18
N GLU A 58 5.00 12.15 7.44
CA GLU A 58 3.87 12.91 6.89
C GLU A 58 3.08 12.09 5.86
N LYS A 59 3.79 11.34 5.01
CA LYS A 59 3.18 10.45 4.01
C LYS A 59 2.56 9.24 4.67
N ALA A 60 3.25 8.63 5.64
CA ALA A 60 2.73 7.50 6.42
C ALA A 60 1.40 7.86 7.10
N PHE A 61 1.32 9.04 7.72
CA PHE A 61 0.10 9.55 8.35
C PHE A 61 -1.05 9.73 7.34
N LEU A 62 -0.77 10.33 6.18
CA LEU A 62 -1.78 10.54 5.13
C LEU A 62 -2.26 9.21 4.53
N ALA A 63 -1.35 8.29 4.24
CA ALA A 63 -1.67 6.97 3.72
C ALA A 63 -2.54 6.18 4.71
N LEU A 64 -2.16 6.15 5.98
CA LEU A 64 -2.94 5.50 7.04
C LEU A 64 -4.35 6.09 7.14
N SER A 65 -4.47 7.41 7.10
CA SER A 65 -5.76 8.11 7.16
C SER A 65 -6.69 7.77 5.99
N MET A 66 -6.13 7.46 4.82
CA MET A 66 -6.90 6.99 3.66
C MET A 66 -7.28 5.52 3.80
N LEU A 67 -6.32 4.68 4.15
CA LEU A 67 -6.47 3.22 4.18
C LEU A 67 -7.42 2.75 5.29
N GLN A 68 -7.48 3.45 6.42
CA GLN A 68 -8.42 3.15 7.51
C GLN A 68 -9.91 3.28 7.11
N LYS A 69 -10.20 3.96 6.01
CA LYS A 69 -11.58 4.14 5.51
C LYS A 69 -12.07 2.96 4.68
N ILE A 70 -11.24 1.93 4.52
CA ILE A 70 -11.42 0.86 3.55
C ILE A 70 -11.32 -0.47 4.29
N PRO A 71 -12.18 -1.46 3.99
CA PRO A 71 -12.19 -2.74 4.68
C PRO A 71 -10.99 -3.60 4.23
N CYS A 72 -9.80 -3.30 4.75
CA CYS A 72 -8.58 -4.02 4.46
C CYS A 72 -7.67 -4.13 5.69
N ASN A 73 -6.93 -5.23 5.79
CA ASN A 73 -5.98 -5.47 6.88
C ASN A 73 -4.59 -4.94 6.47
N VAL A 74 -4.36 -3.65 6.71
CA VAL A 74 -3.10 -2.98 6.37
C VAL A 74 -2.43 -2.36 7.58
N GLU A 75 -1.12 -2.55 7.66
CA GLU A 75 -0.24 -1.98 8.66
C GLU A 75 0.80 -1.11 7.96
N VAL A 76 0.75 0.19 8.19
CA VAL A 76 1.76 1.14 7.68
C VAL A 76 2.81 1.28 8.77
N VAL A 77 3.99 0.75 8.51
CA VAL A 77 5.16 0.83 9.38
C VAL A 77 5.95 2.06 8.97
N GLU A 78 6.19 2.95 9.92
CA GLU A 78 7.13 4.06 9.72
C GLU A 78 8.55 3.58 10.03
N GLY A 79 9.48 3.80 9.11
CA GLY A 79 10.86 3.38 9.30
C GLY A 79 11.73 3.57 8.08
N SER A 80 13.05 3.63 8.30
CA SER A 80 14.05 3.68 7.23
C SER A 80 14.69 2.31 7.01
N PHE A 81 15.25 2.08 5.82
CA PHE A 81 16.03 0.88 5.52
C PHE A 81 17.47 0.93 6.08
N GLU A 82 17.85 2.02 6.76
CA GLU A 82 19.25 2.28 7.15
C GLU A 82 19.58 1.83 8.58
N GLU A 83 18.64 1.22 9.30
CA GLU A 83 18.88 0.70 10.64
C GLU A 83 19.42 -0.74 10.60
N ASN A 84 20.69 -0.91 11.00
CA ASN A 84 21.32 -2.19 11.33
C ASN A 84 21.26 -2.46 12.84
#